data_AF-A0AAX1CYZ0-F1
#
_entry.id   AF-A0AAX1CYZ0-F1
#
_cell.length_a   1.000
_cell.length_b   1.000
_cell.length_c   1.000
_cell.angle_alpha   90.00
_cell.angle_beta   90.00
_cell.angle_gamma   90.00
#
_symmetry.space_group_name_H-M   'P 1'
#
loop_
_entity.id
_entity.type
_entity.pdbx_description
1 polymer ?
#
loop_
_entity_poly.entity_id
_entity_poly.type
_entity_poly.pdbx_seq_one_letter_code
_entity_poly.pdbx_strand_id
1 'polypeptide(L)'
;MSHLVLLLLGVDYLHKRARALMIGGWLMLAAGAFVFLDALDNALYFPLNFFAALLVAEGIATLAIAKSGVGGQRVLRYTKGVFVLVAGTLVLAGHHHGHFVLSMIFGLLFLVDGLIQCIAAYVVRYQRWRVVFASGVAEVLLAIFFFQPYPTHYVGTVPYCIGLFLAISGLKLLWLARRVRNLDANPALATNPDPAFMPTRADGPAQKVFDGPPQASERALTVHVWTPSGSAKTETRNYPVVDRYIAAVDINGVVSTGHAALESPEGIYISLYPAVEIDHSPEQFGTLLRATADNNVPGVYQPDYATESKAWCPSTMQVRIRNYDAAKLQAFWDEYRKTEIYNLTHRNCSSSVSAALEAALDGVVGRLHGPRAGWAVLWRLLFTPELWVAAQIRKRALTMAWTPGLTLDYARALSMLADPRPFGWWKMSQAALRQIAALRAGWRRQDREAVARNTQTQS
;
A
#
# COMPACT_ATOMS: atom_id res chain seq x y z
N MET A 1 1.16 -4.96 4.59
CA MET A 1 0.17 -4.34 5.48
C MET A 1 0.66 -4.24 6.93
N SER A 2 0.81 -5.35 7.67
CA SER A 2 1.22 -5.33 9.10
C SER A 2 2.50 -4.52 9.37
N HIS A 3 3.50 -4.61 8.48
CA HIS A 3 4.70 -3.80 8.56
C HIS A 3 4.43 -2.29 8.44
N LEU A 4 3.59 -1.86 7.50
CA LEU A 4 3.24 -0.44 7.34
C LEU A 4 2.39 0.08 8.50
N VAL A 5 1.51 -0.76 9.04
CA VAL A 5 0.74 -0.41 10.24
C VAL A 5 1.68 -0.19 11.43
N LEU A 6 2.66 -1.07 11.62
CA LEU A 6 3.73 -0.91 12.61
C LEU A 6 4.56 0.35 12.36
N LEU A 7 4.97 0.56 11.10
CA LEU A 7 5.74 1.71 10.67
C LEU A 7 5.02 3.01 10.98
N LEU A 8 3.78 3.17 10.52
CA LEU A 8 3.08 4.46 10.58
C LEU A 8 2.54 4.78 11.97
N LEU A 9 2.05 3.78 12.72
CA LEU A 9 1.55 3.99 14.09
C LEU A 9 2.69 4.07 15.11
N GLY A 10 3.83 3.44 14.82
CA GLY A 10 4.96 3.33 15.73
C GLY A 10 4.78 2.24 16.78
N VAL A 11 5.91 1.84 17.38
CA VAL A 11 5.96 0.77 18.38
C VAL A 11 5.17 1.15 19.64
N ASP A 12 5.31 2.37 20.15
CA ASP A 12 4.64 2.81 21.39
C ASP A 12 3.11 2.70 21.32
N TYR A 13 2.52 3.07 20.18
CA TYR A 13 1.06 2.99 19.99
C TYR A 13 0.57 1.54 20.06
N LEU A 14 1.30 0.63 19.40
CA LEU A 14 0.94 -0.78 19.32
C LEU A 14 1.29 -1.55 20.59
N HIS A 15 2.36 -1.16 21.29
CA HIS A 15 2.79 -1.82 22.52
C HIS A 15 1.72 -1.73 23.61
N LYS A 16 1.11 -0.55 23.78
CA LYS A 16 -0.05 -0.33 24.65
C LYS A 16 -1.27 -1.21 24.30
N ARG A 17 -1.33 -1.73 23.07
CA ARG A 17 -2.47 -2.49 22.53
C ARG A 17 -2.13 -3.94 22.21
N ALA A 18 -0.90 -4.40 22.48
CA ALA A 18 -0.45 -5.71 22.06
C ALA A 18 -1.31 -6.84 22.62
N ARG A 19 -1.79 -6.72 23.87
CA ARG A 19 -2.73 -7.69 24.47
C ARG A 19 -4.04 -7.80 23.68
N ALA A 20 -4.65 -6.68 23.34
CA ALA A 20 -5.90 -6.67 22.57
C ALA A 20 -5.69 -7.19 21.14
N LEU A 21 -4.56 -6.86 20.51
CA LEU A 21 -4.19 -7.44 19.20
C LEU A 21 -4.00 -8.96 19.30
N MET A 22 -3.38 -9.47 20.38
CA MET A 22 -3.29 -10.92 20.60
C MET A 22 -4.66 -11.58 20.76
N ILE A 23 -5.55 -10.99 21.58
CA ILE A 23 -6.90 -11.52 21.78
C ILE A 23 -7.67 -11.53 20.46
N GLY A 24 -7.67 -10.42 19.73
CA GLY A 24 -8.31 -10.34 18.40
C GLY A 24 -7.72 -11.34 17.42
N GLY A 25 -6.40 -11.57 17.46
CA GLY A 25 -5.73 -12.56 16.62
C GLY A 25 -6.19 -13.99 16.92
N TRP A 26 -6.33 -14.36 18.19
CA TRP A 26 -6.86 -15.66 18.60
C TRP A 26 -8.34 -15.82 18.23
N LEU A 27 -9.16 -14.79 18.42
CA LEU A 27 -10.58 -14.83 18.04
C LEU A 27 -10.74 -15.02 16.54
N MET A 28 -9.98 -14.28 15.70
CA MET A 28 -10.00 -14.46 14.25
C MET A 28 -9.49 -15.84 13.83
N LEU A 29 -8.45 -16.35 14.49
CA LEU A 29 -7.91 -17.67 14.19
C LEU A 29 -8.92 -18.78 14.53
N ALA A 30 -9.54 -18.70 15.71
CA ALA A 30 -10.56 -19.65 16.15
C ALA A 30 -11.81 -19.59 15.26
N ALA A 31 -12.29 -18.39 14.93
CA ALA A 31 -13.41 -18.21 14.01
C ALA A 31 -13.09 -18.75 12.61
N GLY A 32 -11.88 -18.50 12.10
CA GLY A 32 -11.43 -19.03 10.81
C GLY A 32 -11.35 -20.55 10.78
N ALA A 33 -10.79 -21.15 11.84
CA ALA A 33 -10.74 -22.60 11.99
C ALA A 33 -12.14 -23.21 12.09
N PHE A 34 -13.04 -22.60 12.86
CA PHE A 34 -14.43 -23.05 12.98
C PHE A 34 -15.15 -23.04 11.63
N VAL A 35 -15.10 -21.92 10.89
CA VAL A 35 -15.75 -21.81 9.56
C VAL A 35 -15.14 -22.81 8.56
N PHE A 36 -13.84 -23.06 8.63
CA PHE A 36 -13.17 -24.02 7.74
C PHE A 36 -13.58 -25.47 8.05
N LEU A 37 -13.62 -25.84 9.33
CA LEU A 37 -14.03 -27.18 9.77
C LEU A 37 -15.53 -27.44 9.53
N ASP A 38 -16.40 -26.46 9.84
CA ASP A 38 -17.83 -26.49 9.54
C ASP A 38 -18.10 -26.75 8.04
N ALA A 39 -17.27 -26.17 7.18
CA ALA A 39 -17.33 -26.40 5.75
C ALA A 39 -16.84 -27.80 5.37
N LEU A 40 -15.76 -28.31 5.97
CA LEU A 40 -15.23 -29.64 5.66
C LEU A 40 -16.21 -30.76 6.01
N ASP A 41 -16.90 -30.64 7.14
CA ASP A 41 -17.88 -31.62 7.62
C ASP A 41 -19.26 -31.44 6.95
N ASN A 42 -19.39 -30.50 6.02
CA ASN A 42 -20.61 -30.15 5.30
C ASN A 42 -21.81 -29.81 6.22
N ALA A 43 -21.53 -29.37 7.46
CA ALA A 43 -22.55 -28.99 8.44
C ALA A 43 -23.17 -27.61 8.13
N LEU A 44 -22.39 -26.72 7.50
CA LEU A 44 -22.81 -25.43 6.93
C LEU A 44 -23.61 -24.55 7.91
N TYR A 45 -23.22 -24.48 9.17
CA TYR A 45 -23.78 -23.53 10.13
C TYR A 45 -23.49 -22.07 9.75
N PHE A 46 -22.47 -21.82 8.92
CA PHE A 46 -22.21 -20.51 8.35
C PHE A 46 -23.38 -20.05 7.45
N PRO A 47 -24.00 -18.87 7.70
CA PRO A 47 -25.19 -18.42 6.98
C PRO A 47 -24.83 -17.89 5.58
N LEU A 48 -24.50 -18.82 4.68
CA LEU A 48 -23.91 -18.55 3.36
C LEU A 48 -24.82 -17.64 2.51
N ASN A 49 -26.13 -17.87 2.52
CA ASN A 49 -27.09 -17.07 1.76
C ASN A 49 -27.19 -15.62 2.27
N PHE A 50 -27.13 -15.43 3.58
CA PHE A 50 -27.14 -14.08 4.17
C PHE A 50 -25.85 -13.34 3.80
N PHE A 51 -24.70 -14.01 3.92
CA PHE A 51 -23.43 -13.45 3.51
C PHE A 51 -23.41 -13.08 2.01
N ALA A 52 -23.95 -13.95 1.16
CA ALA A 52 -24.05 -13.69 -0.27
C ALA A 52 -24.96 -12.49 -0.60
N ALA A 53 -26.09 -12.34 0.11
CA ALA A 53 -26.95 -11.17 -0.02
C ALA A 53 -26.22 -9.87 0.37
N LEU A 54 -25.40 -9.91 1.42
CA LEU A 54 -24.54 -8.77 1.79
C LEU A 54 -23.51 -8.44 0.70
N LEU A 55 -22.88 -9.44 0.08
CA LEU A 55 -21.96 -9.22 -1.04
C LEU A 55 -22.68 -8.60 -2.24
N VAL A 56 -23.88 -9.07 -2.60
CA VAL A 56 -24.68 -8.47 -3.67
C VAL A 56 -24.99 -7.01 -3.36
N ALA A 57 -25.43 -6.70 -2.13
CA ALA A 57 -25.69 -5.34 -1.70
C ALA A 57 -24.43 -4.45 -1.75
N GLU A 58 -23.28 -4.95 -1.29
CA GLU A 58 -22.00 -4.25 -1.38
C GLU A 58 -21.58 -4.00 -2.84
N GLY A 59 -21.73 -5.01 -3.70
CA GLY A 59 -21.42 -4.92 -5.12
C GLY A 59 -22.24 -3.83 -5.82
N ILE A 60 -23.56 -3.82 -5.60
CA ILE A 60 -24.47 -2.80 -6.12
C ILE A 60 -24.09 -1.41 -5.58
N ALA A 61 -23.90 -1.29 -4.27
CA ALA A 61 -23.52 -0.02 -3.65
C ALA A 61 -22.19 0.52 -4.21
N THR A 62 -21.19 -0.35 -4.37
CA THR A 62 -19.88 -0.01 -4.93
C THR A 62 -19.98 0.45 -6.38
N LEU A 63 -20.81 -0.22 -7.19
CA LEU A 63 -21.05 0.16 -8.59
C LEU A 63 -21.81 1.50 -8.69
N ALA A 64 -22.78 1.73 -7.82
CA ALA A 64 -23.54 2.98 -7.78
C ALA A 64 -22.64 4.19 -7.52
N ILE A 65 -21.64 4.03 -6.64
CA ILE A 65 -20.67 5.10 -6.33
C ILE A 65 -19.42 5.07 -7.21
N ALA A 66 -19.24 4.08 -8.09
CA ALA A 66 -18.01 3.94 -8.86
C ALA A 66 -17.72 5.16 -9.76
N LYS A 67 -18.78 5.80 -10.29
CA LYS A 67 -18.68 7.03 -11.10
C LYS A 67 -18.08 8.22 -10.34
N SER A 68 -18.17 8.23 -9.01
CA SER A 68 -17.59 9.30 -8.15
C SER A 68 -16.09 9.16 -7.92
N GLY A 69 -15.46 8.09 -8.38
CA GLY A 69 -14.02 7.88 -8.27
C GLY A 69 -13.22 8.74 -9.25
N VAL A 70 -12.06 9.24 -8.83
CA VAL A 70 -11.15 10.02 -9.69
C VAL A 70 -10.06 9.11 -10.26
N GLY A 71 -9.82 9.19 -11.57
CA GLY A 71 -8.75 8.46 -12.26
C GLY A 71 -8.82 6.94 -12.06
N GLY A 72 -7.70 6.30 -11.71
CA GLY A 72 -7.59 4.84 -11.50
C GLY A 72 -8.50 4.29 -10.40
N GLN A 73 -8.93 5.11 -9.43
CA GLN A 73 -9.89 4.68 -8.41
C GLN A 73 -11.24 4.29 -9.01
N ARG A 74 -11.65 4.92 -10.13
CA ARG A 74 -12.88 4.60 -10.83
C ARG A 74 -12.84 3.16 -11.36
N VAL A 75 -11.77 2.81 -12.07
CA VAL A 75 -11.57 1.46 -12.63
C VAL A 75 -11.54 0.42 -11.52
N LEU A 76 -10.77 0.66 -10.46
CA LEU A 76 -10.70 -0.24 -9.29
C LEU A 76 -12.05 -0.46 -8.63
N ARG A 77 -12.88 0.59 -8.47
CA ARG A 77 -14.23 0.47 -7.92
C ARG A 77 -15.15 -0.34 -8.82
N TYR A 78 -15.09 -0.13 -10.14
CA TYR A 78 -15.85 -0.95 -11.09
C TYR A 78 -15.43 -2.41 -11.02
N THR A 79 -14.13 -2.70 -11.10
CA THR A 79 -13.62 -4.08 -11.03
C THR A 79 -14.02 -4.76 -9.72
N LYS A 80 -13.84 -4.08 -8.58
CA LYS A 80 -14.27 -4.60 -7.26
C LYS A 80 -15.78 -4.85 -7.26
N GLY A 81 -16.58 -3.86 -7.66
CA GLY A 81 -18.03 -3.92 -7.62
C GLY A 81 -18.59 -5.06 -8.47
N VAL A 82 -18.09 -5.22 -9.71
CA VAL A 82 -18.48 -6.34 -10.60
C VAL A 82 -18.07 -7.67 -9.99
N PHE A 83 -16.82 -7.81 -9.52
CA PHE A 83 -16.34 -9.08 -8.97
C PHE A 83 -17.13 -9.52 -7.73
N VAL A 84 -17.37 -8.59 -6.80
CA VAL A 84 -18.15 -8.85 -5.59
C VAL A 84 -19.61 -9.19 -5.91
N LEU A 85 -20.22 -8.48 -6.86
CA LEU A 85 -21.59 -8.74 -7.31
C LEU A 85 -21.73 -10.11 -7.98
N VAL A 86 -20.78 -10.47 -8.86
CA VAL A 86 -20.74 -11.78 -9.52
C VAL A 86 -20.54 -12.89 -8.49
N ALA A 87 -19.60 -12.73 -7.55
CA ALA A 87 -19.38 -13.71 -6.49
C ALA A 87 -20.64 -13.92 -5.64
N GLY A 88 -21.28 -12.84 -5.16
CA GLY A 88 -22.52 -12.92 -4.38
C GLY A 88 -23.66 -13.59 -5.15
N THR A 89 -23.85 -13.22 -6.42
CA THR A 89 -24.88 -13.82 -7.30
C THR A 89 -24.63 -15.30 -7.54
N LEU A 90 -23.38 -15.72 -7.79
CA LEU A 90 -23.03 -17.12 -8.01
C LEU A 90 -23.26 -17.98 -6.75
N VAL A 91 -23.02 -17.43 -5.56
CA VAL A 91 -23.34 -18.13 -4.31
C VAL A 91 -24.85 -18.34 -4.17
N LEU A 92 -25.66 -17.31 -4.45
CA LEU A 92 -27.12 -17.42 -4.41
C LEU A 92 -27.67 -18.36 -5.49
N ALA A 93 -27.02 -18.42 -6.66
CA ALA A 93 -27.32 -19.34 -7.75
C ALA A 93 -26.71 -20.75 -7.52
N GLY A 94 -26.36 -21.12 -6.28
CA GLY A 94 -25.68 -22.37 -5.95
C GLY A 94 -26.32 -23.64 -6.52
N HIS A 95 -27.65 -23.68 -6.59
CA HIS A 95 -28.43 -24.79 -7.18
C HIS A 95 -28.30 -24.91 -8.71
N HIS A 96 -27.73 -23.91 -9.39
CA HIS A 96 -27.52 -23.84 -10.83
C HIS A 96 -26.03 -23.79 -11.19
N HIS A 97 -25.23 -24.70 -10.60
CA HIS A 97 -23.77 -24.79 -10.80
C HIS A 97 -22.95 -23.60 -10.26
N GLY A 98 -23.56 -22.67 -9.51
CA GLY A 98 -22.87 -21.49 -8.98
C GLY A 98 -21.65 -21.83 -8.12
N HIS A 99 -21.75 -22.85 -7.27
CA HIS A 99 -20.63 -23.32 -6.44
C HIS A 99 -19.47 -23.89 -7.26
N PHE A 100 -19.77 -24.64 -8.33
CA PHE A 100 -18.76 -25.19 -9.23
C PHE A 100 -18.00 -24.07 -9.93
N VAL A 101 -18.73 -23.13 -10.57
CA VAL A 101 -18.13 -21.99 -11.28
C VAL A 101 -17.25 -21.18 -10.33
N LEU A 102 -17.72 -20.93 -9.11
CA LEU A 102 -16.99 -20.17 -8.12
C LEU A 102 -15.70 -20.89 -7.67
N SER A 103 -15.75 -22.21 -7.51
CA SER A 103 -14.55 -23.01 -7.22
C SER A 103 -13.53 -22.97 -8.35
N MET A 104 -13.98 -23.04 -9.62
CA MET A 104 -13.08 -22.90 -10.77
C MET A 104 -12.42 -21.51 -10.82
N ILE A 105 -13.17 -20.45 -10.52
CA ILE A 105 -12.63 -19.08 -10.47
C ILE A 105 -11.59 -18.96 -9.35
N PHE A 106 -11.90 -19.39 -8.12
CA PHE A 106 -10.94 -19.33 -7.02
C PHE A 106 -9.72 -20.21 -7.29
N GLY A 107 -9.91 -21.43 -7.78
CA GLY A 107 -8.83 -22.34 -8.15
C GLY A 107 -7.89 -21.71 -9.18
N LEU A 108 -8.43 -21.10 -10.24
CA LEU A 108 -7.62 -20.41 -11.24
C LEU A 108 -6.87 -19.20 -10.66
N LEU A 109 -7.51 -18.41 -9.80
CA LEU A 109 -6.87 -17.27 -9.14
C LEU A 109 -5.71 -17.70 -8.24
N PHE A 110 -5.90 -18.74 -7.42
CA PHE A 110 -4.83 -19.30 -6.58
C PHE A 110 -3.70 -19.93 -7.40
N LEU A 111 -4.04 -20.60 -8.51
CA LEU A 111 -3.03 -21.19 -9.40
C LEU A 111 -2.16 -20.10 -10.04
N VAL A 112 -2.78 -19.06 -10.60
CA VAL A 112 -2.07 -17.96 -11.25
C VAL A 112 -1.22 -17.18 -10.23
N ASP A 113 -1.76 -16.84 -9.06
CA ASP A 113 -1.00 -16.13 -8.00
C ASP A 113 0.17 -16.99 -7.51
N GLY A 114 -0.06 -18.27 -7.21
CA GLY A 114 0.96 -19.20 -6.74
C GLY A 114 2.08 -19.43 -7.75
N LEU A 115 1.74 -19.56 -9.05
CA LEU A 115 2.74 -19.69 -10.12
C LEU A 115 3.56 -18.42 -10.29
N ILE A 116 2.93 -17.25 -10.36
CA ILE A 116 3.63 -15.96 -10.46
C ILE A 116 4.56 -15.78 -9.26
N GLN A 117 4.08 -16.10 -8.04
CA GLN A 117 4.85 -16.00 -6.82
C GLN A 117 6.06 -16.95 -6.82
N CYS A 118 5.89 -18.20 -7.26
CA CYS A 118 6.97 -19.17 -7.40
C CYS A 118 8.03 -18.69 -8.40
N ILE A 119 7.61 -18.24 -9.58
CA ILE A 119 8.52 -17.73 -10.63
C ILE A 119 9.29 -16.52 -10.12
N ALA A 120 8.60 -15.52 -9.56
CA ALA A 120 9.23 -14.31 -9.04
C ALA A 120 10.25 -14.64 -7.93
N ALA A 121 9.88 -15.48 -6.96
CA ALA A 121 10.78 -15.88 -5.89
C ALA A 121 12.02 -16.63 -6.41
N TYR A 122 11.82 -17.54 -7.37
CA TYR A 122 12.90 -18.35 -7.94
C TYR A 122 13.90 -17.53 -8.77
N VAL A 123 13.41 -16.57 -9.56
CA VAL A 123 14.22 -15.68 -10.40
C VAL A 123 14.97 -14.66 -9.54
N VAL A 124 14.27 -13.98 -8.63
CA VAL A 124 14.82 -12.82 -7.90
C VAL A 124 15.69 -13.24 -6.71
N ARG A 125 15.40 -14.35 -6.03
CA ARG A 125 16.22 -14.90 -4.94
C ARG A 125 16.55 -13.94 -3.77
N TYR A 126 15.67 -12.99 -3.44
CA TYR A 126 15.81 -12.12 -2.26
C TYR A 126 15.84 -12.90 -0.94
N GLN A 127 16.32 -12.31 0.16
CA GLN A 127 16.65 -12.99 1.44
C GLN A 127 15.66 -14.07 1.94
N ARG A 128 14.35 -13.91 1.72
CA ARG A 128 13.29 -14.84 2.18
C ARG A 128 12.60 -15.61 1.04
N TRP A 129 13.21 -15.68 -0.13
CA TRP A 129 12.60 -16.25 -1.33
C TRP A 129 12.11 -17.68 -1.13
N ARG A 130 12.81 -18.52 -0.36
CA ARG A 130 12.40 -19.90 -0.07
C ARG A 130 11.06 -20.00 0.66
N VAL A 131 10.82 -19.11 1.61
CA VAL A 131 9.56 -19.07 2.38
C VAL A 131 8.41 -18.63 1.47
N VAL A 132 8.68 -17.65 0.60
CA VAL A 132 7.68 -17.13 -0.33
C VAL A 132 7.41 -18.10 -1.49
N PHE A 133 8.43 -18.84 -1.92
CA PHE A 133 8.27 -19.95 -2.85
C PHE A 133 7.40 -21.04 -2.23
N ALA A 134 7.67 -21.44 -0.98
CA ALA A 134 6.85 -22.41 -0.26
C ALA A 134 5.38 -21.93 -0.09
N SER A 135 5.14 -20.63 0.14
CA SER A 135 3.76 -20.12 0.14
C SER A 135 3.10 -20.19 -1.24
N GLY A 136 3.84 -19.93 -2.32
CA GLY A 136 3.32 -20.08 -3.68
C GLY A 136 2.98 -21.54 -4.00
N VAL A 137 3.80 -22.49 -3.55
CA VAL A 137 3.50 -23.93 -3.65
C VAL A 137 2.22 -24.27 -2.87
N ALA A 138 2.05 -23.72 -1.66
CA ALA A 138 0.82 -23.91 -0.88
C ALA A 138 -0.42 -23.35 -1.58
N GLU A 139 -0.31 -22.20 -2.26
CA GLU A 139 -1.39 -21.64 -3.09
C GLU A 139 -1.72 -22.54 -4.29
N VAL A 140 -0.72 -23.13 -4.95
CA VAL A 140 -0.94 -24.12 -6.02
C VAL A 140 -1.63 -25.38 -5.49
N LEU A 141 -1.25 -25.88 -4.32
CA LEU A 141 -1.94 -27.02 -3.69
C LEU A 141 -3.38 -26.68 -3.33
N LEU A 142 -3.65 -25.46 -2.86
CA LEU A 142 -5.00 -24.99 -2.59
C LEU A 142 -5.83 -24.86 -3.88
N ALA A 143 -5.21 -24.45 -5.00
CA ALA A 143 -5.86 -24.44 -6.29
C ALA A 143 -6.28 -25.85 -6.74
N ILE A 144 -5.40 -26.84 -6.58
CA ILE A 144 -5.70 -28.25 -6.86
C ILE A 144 -6.90 -28.71 -6.00
N PHE A 145 -6.91 -28.36 -4.72
CA PHE A 145 -8.04 -28.65 -3.82
C PHE A 145 -9.36 -28.05 -4.34
N PHE A 146 -9.36 -26.80 -4.83
CA PHE A 146 -10.57 -26.19 -5.40
C PHE A 146 -11.00 -26.76 -6.76
N PHE A 147 -10.08 -27.33 -7.54
CA PHE A 147 -10.46 -28.03 -8.77
C PHE A 147 -11.11 -29.39 -8.52
N GLN A 148 -10.96 -29.94 -7.32
CA GLN A 148 -11.54 -31.21 -6.95
C GLN A 148 -12.93 -31.04 -6.33
N PRO A 149 -13.89 -31.92 -6.64
CA PRO A 149 -15.21 -31.87 -6.02
C PRO A 149 -15.17 -32.29 -4.54
N TYR A 150 -14.18 -33.07 -4.11
CA TYR A 150 -14.03 -33.51 -2.74
C TYR A 150 -13.61 -32.36 -1.80
N PRO A 151 -14.11 -32.28 -0.55
CA PRO A 151 -15.06 -33.20 0.10
C PRO A 151 -16.54 -32.83 -0.08
N THR A 152 -16.87 -31.62 -0.50
CA THR A 152 -18.23 -31.05 -0.38
C THR A 152 -18.97 -30.82 -1.70
N HIS A 153 -18.50 -31.39 -2.80
CA HIS A 153 -18.97 -31.07 -4.16
C HIS A 153 -19.06 -29.55 -4.40
N TYR A 154 -17.98 -28.84 -4.07
CA TYR A 154 -17.79 -27.38 -4.22
C TYR A 154 -18.61 -26.45 -3.31
N VAL A 155 -19.59 -26.96 -2.54
CA VAL A 155 -20.43 -26.12 -1.66
C VAL A 155 -19.61 -25.36 -0.62
N GLY A 156 -18.59 -26.01 -0.05
CA GLY A 156 -17.70 -25.42 0.96
C GLY A 156 -16.72 -24.36 0.45
N THR A 157 -16.61 -24.12 -0.86
CA THR A 157 -15.58 -23.24 -1.47
C THR A 157 -15.49 -21.86 -0.78
N VAL A 158 -16.63 -21.18 -0.63
CA VAL A 158 -16.67 -19.83 -0.06
C VAL A 158 -16.33 -19.85 1.44
N PRO A 159 -16.97 -20.71 2.26
CA PRO A 159 -16.54 -20.93 3.63
C PRO A 159 -15.04 -21.26 3.78
N TYR A 160 -14.46 -22.10 2.92
CA TYR A 160 -13.02 -22.40 2.95
C TYR A 160 -12.17 -21.13 2.77
N CYS A 161 -12.49 -20.32 1.76
CA CYS A 161 -11.80 -19.06 1.51
C CYS A 161 -11.92 -18.08 2.70
N ILE A 162 -13.12 -17.96 3.29
CA ILE A 162 -13.37 -17.08 4.43
C ILE A 162 -12.62 -17.59 5.68
N GLY A 163 -12.72 -18.89 5.96
CA GLY A 163 -12.05 -19.54 7.08
C GLY A 163 -10.53 -19.37 7.01
N LEU A 164 -9.95 -19.64 5.85
CA LEU A 164 -8.53 -19.45 5.60
C LEU A 164 -8.12 -17.97 5.72
N PHE A 165 -8.90 -17.04 5.15
CA PHE A 165 -8.63 -15.61 5.27
C PHE A 165 -8.61 -15.14 6.73
N LEU A 166 -9.60 -15.56 7.54
CA LEU A 166 -9.68 -15.24 8.96
C LEU A 166 -8.52 -15.87 9.74
N ALA A 167 -8.20 -17.14 9.47
CA ALA A 167 -7.10 -17.84 10.12
C ALA A 167 -5.74 -17.19 9.82
N ILE A 168 -5.42 -16.93 8.55
CA ILE A 168 -4.18 -16.27 8.14
C ILE A 168 -4.10 -14.84 8.69
N SER A 169 -5.21 -14.10 8.68
CA SER A 169 -5.26 -12.74 9.25
C SER A 169 -5.04 -12.76 10.77
N GLY A 170 -5.64 -13.72 11.47
CA GLY A 170 -5.42 -13.96 12.89
C GLY A 170 -3.96 -14.29 13.20
N LEU A 171 -3.34 -15.20 12.45
CA LEU A 171 -1.91 -15.53 12.58
C LEU A 171 -1.00 -14.32 12.34
N LYS A 172 -1.28 -13.51 11.31
CA LYS A 172 -0.52 -12.27 11.03
C LYS A 172 -0.66 -11.26 12.18
N LEU A 173 -1.84 -11.17 12.78
CA LEU A 173 -2.11 -10.29 13.91
C LEU A 173 -1.40 -10.78 15.19
N LEU A 174 -1.42 -12.08 15.46
CA LEU A 174 -0.65 -12.72 16.54
C LEU A 174 0.85 -12.50 16.36
N TRP A 175 1.37 -12.67 15.14
CA TRP A 175 2.76 -12.41 14.83
C TRP A 175 3.14 -10.95 15.04
N LEU A 176 2.30 -10.01 14.58
CA LEU A 176 2.49 -8.58 14.83
C LEU A 176 2.50 -8.28 16.34
N ALA A 177 1.56 -8.82 17.09
CA ALA A 177 1.45 -8.57 18.53
C ALA A 177 2.63 -9.14 19.31
N ARG A 178 3.09 -10.36 18.98
CA ARG A 178 4.31 -10.95 19.55
C ARG A 178 5.54 -10.11 19.22
N ARG A 179 5.68 -9.70 17.95
CA ARG A 179 6.79 -8.86 17.50
C ARG A 179 6.83 -7.54 18.27
N VAL A 180 5.70 -6.84 18.38
CA VAL A 180 5.60 -5.56 19.09
C VAL A 180 5.93 -5.69 20.58
N ARG A 181 5.58 -6.80 21.25
CA ARG A 181 5.93 -7.03 22.66
C ARG A 181 7.43 -7.23 22.91
N ASN A 182 8.15 -7.70 21.90
CA ASN A 182 9.56 -8.01 21.98
C ASN A 182 10.43 -6.92 21.33
N LEU A 183 9.81 -5.85 20.83
CA LEU A 183 10.50 -4.74 20.18
C LEU A 183 10.54 -3.55 21.12
N ASP A 184 11.75 -3.12 21.47
CA ASP A 184 11.95 -1.85 22.18
C ASP A 184 11.85 -0.64 21.22
N ALA A 185 12.11 -0.84 19.92
CA ALA A 185 12.04 0.19 18.87
C ALA A 185 11.62 -0.37 17.50
N ASN A 186 11.32 0.51 16.52
CA ASN A 186 10.86 0.08 15.21
C ASN A 186 12.01 -0.60 14.43
N PRO A 187 11.82 -1.82 13.92
CA PRO A 187 12.83 -2.54 13.15
C PRO A 187 13.19 -1.91 11.80
N ALA A 188 12.45 -0.92 11.29
CA ALA A 188 12.89 -0.08 10.18
C ALA A 188 14.18 0.71 10.50
N LEU A 189 14.50 0.87 11.78
CA LEU A 189 15.76 1.41 12.29
C LEU A 189 16.76 0.30 12.66
N ALA A 190 16.35 -0.97 12.72
CA ALA A 190 17.13 -2.07 13.30
C ALA A 190 17.89 -2.89 12.23
N THR A 191 18.67 -2.22 11.39
CA THR A 191 19.63 -2.91 10.50
C THR A 191 21.00 -3.13 11.18
N ASN A 192 21.09 -3.32 12.51
CA ASN A 192 22.09 -4.18 13.18
C ASN A 192 21.82 -4.35 14.70
N PRO A 193 22.33 -5.42 15.36
CA PRO A 193 22.05 -5.84 16.73
C PRO A 193 23.06 -5.26 17.74
N ASP A 194 23.32 -3.95 17.68
CA ASP A 194 24.09 -3.29 18.73
C ASP A 194 23.11 -2.66 19.73
N PRO A 195 23.07 -3.11 21.01
CA PRO A 195 22.22 -2.52 22.03
C PRO A 195 22.52 -1.03 22.31
N ALA A 196 23.62 -0.48 21.77
CA ALA A 196 23.91 0.95 21.81
C ALA A 196 23.25 1.76 20.67
N PHE A 197 22.71 1.11 19.62
CA PHE A 197 21.97 1.79 18.54
C PHE A 197 20.49 1.92 18.92
N MET A 198 20.20 2.86 19.81
CA MET A 198 18.86 3.43 19.92
C MET A 198 18.97 4.90 19.57
N PRO A 199 18.40 5.37 18.43
CA PRO A 199 18.03 6.76 18.34
C PRO A 199 17.14 7.02 19.55
N THR A 200 17.65 7.82 20.49
CA THR A 200 16.97 8.22 21.70
C THR A 200 15.53 8.60 21.37
N ARG A 201 14.57 8.29 22.26
CA ARG A 201 13.21 8.83 22.28
C ARG A 201 13.25 10.34 21.99
N ALA A 202 13.23 10.71 20.72
CA ALA A 202 13.08 12.09 20.32
C ALA A 202 11.58 12.27 20.18
N ASP A 203 11.01 13.01 21.13
CA ASP A 203 9.74 13.68 20.91
C ASP A 203 9.96 14.66 19.74
N GLY A 204 9.80 14.14 18.52
CA GLY A 204 9.76 14.98 17.32
C GLY A 204 8.64 16.02 17.49
N PRO A 205 8.76 17.20 16.85
CA PRO A 205 7.78 18.26 17.00
C PRO A 205 6.37 17.75 16.69
N ALA A 206 5.38 18.25 17.43
CA ALA A 206 3.97 17.90 17.22
C ALA A 206 3.60 18.10 15.74
N GLN A 207 3.30 17.00 15.05
CA GLN A 207 2.99 17.02 13.64
C GLN A 207 1.63 17.68 13.40
N LYS A 208 1.55 18.50 12.36
CA LYS A 208 0.40 19.37 12.10
C LYS A 208 -0.42 18.81 10.94
N VAL A 209 -1.73 19.01 11.01
CA VAL A 209 -2.62 18.83 9.85
C VAL A 209 -2.47 20.06 8.96
N PHE A 210 -2.19 19.86 7.68
CA PHE A 210 -2.02 20.93 6.72
C PHE A 210 -3.21 21.02 5.75
N ASP A 211 -3.56 22.25 5.37
CA ASP A 211 -4.50 22.52 4.28
C ASP A 211 -3.71 22.77 2.98
N GLY A 212 -4.08 22.09 1.88
CA GLY A 212 -3.47 22.28 0.56
C GLY A 212 -2.11 21.56 0.34
N PRO A 213 -1.62 21.51 -0.92
CA PRO A 213 -0.32 20.92 -1.26
C PRO A 213 0.87 21.75 -0.73
N PRO A 214 2.06 21.15 -0.53
CA PRO A 214 3.28 21.87 -0.15
C PRO A 214 3.72 22.91 -1.18
N GLN A 215 3.86 24.18 -0.79
CA GLN A 215 4.43 25.22 -1.66
C GLN A 215 5.94 25.03 -1.81
N ALA A 216 6.52 25.34 -2.98
CA ALA A 216 7.93 25.11 -3.30
C ALA A 216 8.93 25.64 -2.25
N SER A 217 8.62 26.76 -1.60
CA SER A 217 9.46 27.39 -0.56
C SER A 217 9.33 26.75 0.83
N GLU A 218 8.36 25.87 1.06
CA GLU A 218 8.17 25.23 2.36
C GLU A 218 9.29 24.21 2.64
N ARG A 219 9.72 24.10 3.91
CA ARG A 219 10.64 23.02 4.33
C ARG A 219 9.87 21.70 4.36
N ALA A 220 10.15 20.82 3.40
CA ALA A 220 9.53 19.51 3.27
C ALA A 220 10.54 18.51 2.71
N LEU A 221 10.46 17.27 3.20
CA LEU A 221 11.16 16.13 2.62
C LEU A 221 10.70 15.96 1.17
N THR A 222 11.63 15.94 0.22
CA THR A 222 11.33 15.89 -1.20
C THR A 222 11.88 14.60 -1.81
N VAL A 223 10.99 13.80 -2.40
CA VAL A 223 11.35 12.65 -3.23
C VAL A 223 11.36 13.09 -4.69
N HIS A 224 12.54 13.07 -5.29
CA HIS A 224 12.78 13.38 -6.69
C HIS A 224 12.68 12.09 -7.50
N VAL A 225 11.89 12.11 -8.58
CA VAL A 225 11.78 10.96 -9.47
C VAL A 225 11.97 11.42 -10.91
N TRP A 226 12.87 10.74 -11.60
CA TRP A 226 13.02 10.77 -13.04
C TRP A 226 12.26 9.59 -13.60
N THR A 227 11.07 9.84 -14.13
CA THR A 227 10.26 8.80 -14.78
C THR A 227 10.97 8.31 -16.04
N PRO A 228 10.90 7.01 -16.36
CA PRO A 228 11.54 6.46 -17.56
C PRO A 228 11.19 7.24 -18.85
N SER A 229 9.91 7.55 -19.04
CA SER A 229 9.44 8.32 -20.20
C SER A 229 9.77 9.82 -20.16
N GLY A 230 9.90 10.41 -18.98
CA GLY A 230 10.19 11.85 -18.84
C GLY A 230 11.68 12.17 -18.88
N SER A 231 12.53 11.16 -18.70
CA SER A 231 13.99 11.26 -18.73
C SER A 231 14.61 10.70 -20.01
N ALA A 232 13.79 10.15 -20.92
CA ALA A 232 14.23 9.72 -22.23
C ALA A 232 14.69 10.93 -23.07
N LYS A 233 15.81 10.79 -23.78
CA LYS A 233 16.37 11.84 -24.66
C LYS A 233 15.53 12.05 -25.93
N THR A 234 14.66 11.11 -26.26
CA THR A 234 13.85 11.08 -27.48
C THR A 234 12.46 10.54 -27.16
N GLU A 235 11.48 10.79 -28.04
CA GLU A 235 10.10 10.31 -27.88
C GLU A 235 10.07 8.80 -27.61
N THR A 236 9.30 8.37 -26.61
CA THR A 236 9.22 6.97 -26.18
C THR A 236 8.07 6.25 -26.85
N ARG A 237 8.28 4.98 -27.22
CA ARG A 237 7.17 4.11 -27.64
C ARG A 237 6.20 3.94 -26.47
N ASN A 238 4.89 4.04 -26.72
CA ASN A 238 3.87 4.00 -25.67
C ASN A 238 3.47 2.54 -25.32
N TYR A 239 4.15 1.97 -24.33
CA TYR A 239 3.75 0.77 -23.60
C TYR A 239 3.26 1.15 -22.19
N PRO A 240 1.95 1.40 -22.00
CA PRO A 240 1.44 2.13 -20.83
C PRO A 240 1.74 1.52 -19.45
N VAL A 241 2.04 0.22 -19.39
CA VAL A 241 2.43 -0.47 -18.14
C VAL A 241 3.95 -0.65 -18.03
N VAL A 242 4.65 -0.88 -19.14
CA VAL A 242 6.10 -1.14 -19.15
C VAL A 242 6.87 0.17 -18.96
N ASP A 243 6.52 1.21 -19.71
CA ASP A 243 7.16 2.54 -19.67
C ASP A 243 7.06 3.20 -18.30
N ARG A 244 6.02 2.86 -17.54
CA ARG A 244 5.77 3.46 -16.22
C ARG A 244 6.52 2.74 -15.10
N TYR A 245 6.65 1.41 -15.15
CA TYR A 245 7.06 0.62 -13.99
C TYR A 245 8.37 -0.15 -14.16
N ILE A 246 8.85 -0.33 -15.40
CA ILE A 246 10.00 -1.19 -15.69
C ILE A 246 11.09 -0.36 -16.37
N ALA A 247 10.83 0.11 -17.59
CA ALA A 247 11.72 0.96 -18.36
C ALA A 247 10.93 1.52 -19.56
N ALA A 248 11.31 2.71 -20.03
CA ALA A 248 10.81 3.24 -21.29
C ALA A 248 11.86 3.03 -22.37
N VAL A 249 11.42 2.58 -23.54
CA VAL A 249 12.29 2.42 -24.71
C VAL A 249 12.00 3.55 -25.68
N ASP A 250 13.03 4.33 -26.01
CA ASP A 250 12.87 5.40 -26.99
C ASP A 250 12.65 4.83 -28.41
N ILE A 251 12.25 5.68 -29.36
CA ILE A 251 12.07 5.28 -30.77
C ILE A 251 13.34 4.67 -31.41
N ASN A 252 14.52 4.96 -30.84
CA ASN A 252 15.82 4.48 -31.29
C ASN A 252 16.26 3.19 -30.58
N GLY A 253 15.44 2.66 -29.66
CA GLY A 253 15.74 1.44 -28.92
C GLY A 253 16.56 1.63 -27.63
N VAL A 254 16.85 2.86 -27.21
CA VAL A 254 17.59 3.14 -25.97
C VAL A 254 16.66 2.97 -24.77
N VAL A 255 17.11 2.18 -23.80
CA VAL A 255 16.37 1.88 -22.57
C VAL A 255 16.65 2.96 -21.52
N SER A 256 15.62 3.69 -21.11
CA SER A 256 15.65 4.55 -19.91
C SER A 256 14.98 3.83 -18.76
N THR A 257 15.69 3.60 -17.66
CA THR A 257 15.13 2.96 -16.45
C THR A 257 14.63 3.97 -15.42
N GLY A 258 14.83 5.27 -15.67
CA GLY A 258 14.56 6.34 -14.72
C GLY A 258 15.49 6.32 -13.50
N HIS A 259 15.21 7.18 -12.51
CA HIS A 259 15.98 7.29 -11.27
C HIS A 259 15.14 7.87 -10.13
N ALA A 260 15.58 7.68 -8.89
CA ALA A 260 14.94 8.27 -7.72
C ALA A 260 15.98 8.76 -6.70
N ALA A 261 15.74 9.94 -6.14
CA ALA A 261 16.54 10.52 -5.07
C ALA A 261 15.64 11.10 -3.96
N LEU A 262 16.20 11.28 -2.77
CA LEU A 262 15.52 11.89 -1.63
C LEU A 262 16.37 13.03 -1.07
N GLU A 263 15.75 14.19 -0.89
CA GLU A 263 16.36 15.41 -0.37
C GLU A 263 15.61 15.88 0.89
N SER A 264 16.37 16.24 1.92
CA SER A 264 15.82 16.87 3.13
C SER A 264 16.36 18.30 3.31
N PRO A 265 15.54 19.21 3.87
CA PRO A 265 15.97 20.55 4.31
C PRO A 265 17.12 20.58 5.33
N GLU A 266 17.46 19.46 5.96
CA GLU A 266 18.58 19.31 6.89
C GLU A 266 19.92 19.03 6.19
N GLY A 267 19.91 18.90 4.85
CA GLY A 267 21.12 18.67 4.05
C GLY A 267 21.39 17.20 3.73
N ILE A 268 20.46 16.29 4.06
CA ILE A 268 20.55 14.89 3.64
C ILE A 268 20.11 14.77 2.18
N TYR A 269 20.97 14.22 1.34
CA TYR A 269 20.67 13.83 -0.03
C TYR A 269 21.03 12.35 -0.25
N ILE A 270 20.05 11.55 -0.68
CA ILE A 270 20.20 10.11 -0.90
C ILE A 270 19.88 9.80 -2.35
N SER A 271 20.94 9.52 -3.11
CA SER A 271 20.87 9.18 -4.53
C SER A 271 22.02 8.24 -4.85
N LEU A 272 21.71 6.96 -5.11
CA LEU A 272 22.69 5.88 -5.25
C LEU A 272 22.81 5.44 -6.70
N TYR A 273 24.02 5.53 -7.24
CA TYR A 273 24.38 5.08 -8.59
C TYR A 273 25.34 3.89 -8.53
N PRO A 274 25.39 3.05 -9.58
CA PRO A 274 26.51 2.14 -9.74
C PRO A 274 27.77 2.96 -10.11
N ALA A 275 28.90 2.65 -9.47
CA ALA A 275 30.18 3.32 -9.75
C ALA A 275 30.84 2.80 -11.04
N VAL A 276 30.41 1.63 -11.50
CA VAL A 276 30.85 0.97 -12.73
C VAL A 276 29.63 0.62 -13.57
N GLU A 277 29.76 0.70 -14.90
CA GLU A 277 28.68 0.27 -15.79
C GLU A 277 28.38 -1.22 -15.61
N ILE A 278 27.09 -1.54 -15.58
CA ILE A 278 26.61 -2.91 -15.47
C ILE A 278 26.40 -3.43 -16.88
N ASP A 279 27.06 -4.54 -17.22
CA ASP A 279 26.85 -5.19 -18.52
C ASP A 279 25.41 -5.73 -18.62
N HIS A 280 24.72 -5.36 -19.69
CA HIS A 280 23.33 -5.68 -19.97
C HIS A 280 23.18 -6.79 -21.02
N SER A 281 24.18 -7.68 -21.17
CA SER A 281 24.08 -8.80 -22.11
C SER A 281 22.77 -9.61 -21.90
N PRO A 282 21.94 -9.79 -22.96
CA PRO A 282 20.64 -10.45 -22.84
C PRO A 282 20.70 -11.89 -22.30
N GLU A 283 21.82 -12.57 -22.54
CA GLU A 283 22.09 -13.94 -22.12
C GLU A 283 22.24 -14.08 -20.60
N GLN A 284 22.63 -12.99 -19.91
CA GLN A 284 22.83 -12.96 -18.45
C GLN A 284 21.73 -12.23 -17.70
N PHE A 285 20.69 -11.73 -18.39
CA PHE A 285 19.66 -10.88 -17.81
C PHE A 285 18.94 -11.53 -16.61
N GLY A 286 18.63 -12.83 -16.68
CA GLY A 286 18.02 -13.55 -15.57
C GLY A 286 18.93 -13.71 -14.35
N THR A 287 20.25 -13.77 -14.56
CA THR A 287 21.23 -13.76 -13.47
C THR A 287 21.33 -12.38 -12.86
N LEU A 288 21.36 -11.31 -13.67
CA LEU A 288 21.43 -9.92 -13.24
C LEU A 288 20.28 -9.52 -12.29
N LEU A 289 19.09 -10.08 -12.49
CA LEU A 289 17.92 -9.81 -11.64
C LEU A 289 18.00 -10.46 -10.25
N ARG A 290 18.98 -11.33 -9.98
CA ARG A 290 19.12 -11.96 -8.67
C ARG A 290 19.57 -10.94 -7.62
N ALA A 291 18.88 -10.92 -6.48
CA ALA A 291 19.26 -10.20 -5.28
C ALA A 291 20.35 -10.93 -4.48
N THR A 292 21.35 -11.48 -5.17
CA THR A 292 22.49 -12.21 -4.57
C THR A 292 23.74 -11.34 -4.54
N ALA A 293 24.67 -11.68 -3.65
CA ALA A 293 25.93 -10.94 -3.49
C ALA A 293 26.79 -10.95 -4.77
N ASP A 294 26.64 -11.97 -5.62
CA ASP A 294 27.34 -12.08 -6.91
C ASP A 294 27.04 -10.92 -7.88
N ASN A 295 25.91 -10.23 -7.70
CA ASN A 295 25.51 -9.08 -8.52
C ASN A 295 25.80 -7.73 -7.84
N ASN A 296 26.58 -7.73 -6.75
CA ASN A 296 26.97 -6.50 -6.09
C ASN A 296 28.11 -5.84 -6.87
N VAL A 297 27.93 -4.56 -7.18
CA VAL A 297 28.97 -3.70 -7.74
C VAL A 297 29.22 -2.52 -6.80
N PRO A 298 30.38 -1.86 -6.87
CA PRO A 298 30.61 -0.64 -6.08
C PRO A 298 29.55 0.42 -6.41
N GLY A 299 29.03 1.09 -5.37
CA GLY A 299 28.04 2.15 -5.49
C GLY A 299 28.64 3.52 -5.16
N VAL A 300 28.07 4.58 -5.72
CA VAL A 300 28.44 5.98 -5.44
C VAL A 300 27.19 6.77 -5.08
N TYR A 301 27.28 7.54 -3.99
CA TYR A 301 26.25 8.49 -3.61
C TYR A 301 26.52 9.86 -4.22
N GLN A 302 25.50 10.47 -4.83
CA GLN A 302 25.60 11.83 -5.35
C GLN A 302 25.62 12.85 -4.19
N PRO A 303 26.31 13.99 -4.36
CA PRO A 303 26.50 14.95 -3.27
C PRO A 303 25.24 15.75 -2.96
N ASP A 304 24.53 16.25 -3.98
CA ASP A 304 23.34 17.09 -3.83
C ASP A 304 22.53 17.13 -5.13
N TYR A 305 21.27 17.58 -5.03
CA TYR A 305 20.35 17.67 -6.16
C TYR A 305 20.79 18.68 -7.23
N ALA A 306 21.44 19.78 -6.86
CA ALA A 306 21.87 20.80 -7.82
C ALA A 306 22.97 20.26 -8.73
N THR A 307 23.91 19.50 -8.17
CA THR A 307 24.99 18.81 -8.89
C THR A 307 24.44 17.72 -9.79
N GLU A 308 23.58 16.84 -9.27
CA GLU A 308 22.99 15.74 -10.04
C GLU A 308 22.10 16.25 -11.18
N SER A 309 21.22 17.22 -10.91
CA SER A 309 20.31 17.77 -11.91
C SER A 309 21.03 18.54 -13.02
N LYS A 310 22.18 19.17 -12.70
CA LYS A 310 23.05 19.83 -13.68
C LYS A 310 23.81 18.82 -14.54
N ALA A 311 24.24 17.70 -13.95
CA ALA A 311 24.98 16.65 -14.66
C ALA A 311 24.08 15.86 -15.63
N TRP A 312 22.79 15.70 -15.31
CA TRP A 312 21.85 14.93 -16.13
C TRP A 312 20.64 15.75 -16.58
N CYS A 313 19.64 15.94 -15.73
CA CYS A 313 18.49 16.82 -15.94
C CYS A 313 17.71 17.03 -14.64
N PRO A 314 16.85 18.06 -14.53
CA PRO A 314 15.93 18.21 -13.41
C PRO A 314 14.96 17.02 -13.29
N SER A 315 14.57 16.68 -12.05
CA SER A 315 13.62 15.60 -11.77
C SER A 315 12.27 15.85 -12.42
N THR A 316 11.68 14.84 -13.06
CA THR A 316 10.41 14.98 -13.80
C THR A 316 9.20 15.05 -12.88
N MET A 317 9.29 14.46 -11.69
CA MET A 317 8.24 14.44 -10.67
C MET A 317 8.86 14.67 -9.29
N GLN A 318 8.14 15.39 -8.43
CA GLN A 318 8.51 15.58 -7.04
C GLN A 318 7.33 15.23 -6.13
N VAL A 319 7.61 14.52 -5.03
CA VAL A 319 6.64 14.27 -3.96
C VAL A 319 7.19 14.89 -2.68
N ARG A 320 6.41 15.80 -2.09
CA ARG A 320 6.85 16.60 -0.93
C ARG A 320 6.04 16.23 0.30
N ILE A 321 6.73 16.01 1.42
CA ILE A 321 6.13 15.54 2.67
C ILE A 321 6.59 16.45 3.81
N ARG A 322 5.63 17.05 4.51
CA ARG A 322 5.88 17.99 5.60
C ARG A 322 6.10 17.26 6.92
N ASN A 323 5.25 16.28 7.23
CA ASN A 323 5.35 15.50 8.45
C ASN A 323 6.32 14.33 8.26
N TYR A 324 7.60 14.56 8.56
CA TYR A 324 8.63 13.53 8.67
C TYR A 324 9.48 13.76 9.93
N ASP A 325 10.31 12.79 10.26
CA ASP A 325 11.24 12.83 11.38
C ASP A 325 12.68 12.94 10.85
N ALA A 326 13.23 14.16 10.89
CA ALA A 326 14.57 14.44 10.41
C ALA A 326 15.66 13.70 11.21
N ALA A 327 15.47 13.51 12.53
CA ALA A 327 16.44 12.81 13.36
C ALA A 327 16.52 11.33 12.99
N LYS A 328 15.37 10.69 12.72
CA LYS A 328 15.34 9.30 12.24
C LYS A 328 15.91 9.16 10.84
N LEU A 329 15.65 10.13 9.96
CA LEU A 329 16.25 10.16 8.63
C LEU A 329 17.78 10.28 8.71
N GLN A 330 18.30 11.16 9.57
CA GLN A 330 19.74 11.32 9.80
C GLN A 330 20.36 10.03 10.33
N ALA A 331 19.77 9.45 11.38
CA ALA A 331 20.26 8.20 11.97
C ALA A 331 20.24 7.04 10.96
N PHE A 332 19.19 6.94 10.14
CA PHE A 332 19.16 6.00 9.02
C PHE A 332 20.29 6.28 8.03
N TRP A 333 20.49 7.54 7.66
CA TRP A 333 21.47 7.91 6.64
C TRP A 333 22.91 7.64 7.09
N ASP A 334 23.25 8.01 8.33
CA ASP A 334 24.58 7.80 8.91
C ASP A 334 24.99 6.33 8.90
N GLU A 335 24.04 5.42 9.07
CA GLU A 335 24.27 3.99 8.97
C GLU A 335 24.24 3.49 7.53
N TYR A 336 23.20 3.86 6.78
CA TYR A 336 22.95 3.34 5.43
C TYR A 336 24.09 3.67 4.48
N ARG A 337 24.69 4.86 4.60
CA ARG A 337 25.79 5.33 3.73
C ARG A 337 27.11 4.58 3.91
N LYS A 338 27.30 3.87 5.03
CA LYS A 338 28.54 3.11 5.30
C LYS A 338 28.76 1.96 4.31
N THR A 339 27.69 1.51 3.66
CA THR A 339 27.74 0.43 2.66
C THR A 339 27.59 1.01 1.26
N GLU A 340 28.70 1.17 0.56
CA GLU A 340 28.77 1.68 -0.82
C GLU A 340 28.65 0.54 -1.84
N ILE A 341 27.57 -0.23 -1.72
CA ILE A 341 27.23 -1.32 -2.64
C ILE A 341 26.01 -0.92 -3.46
N TYR A 342 26.08 -1.12 -4.77
CA TYR A 342 24.95 -1.08 -5.67
C TYR A 342 24.57 -2.51 -6.09
N ASN A 343 23.27 -2.79 -6.06
CA ASN A 343 22.68 -3.99 -6.62
C ASN A 343 21.36 -3.64 -7.29
N LEU A 344 21.20 -3.99 -8.56
CA LEU A 344 20.04 -3.63 -9.39
C LEU A 344 18.70 -4.00 -8.73
N THR A 345 18.66 -5.09 -7.98
CA THR A 345 17.43 -5.65 -7.44
C THR A 345 17.18 -5.24 -5.99
N HIS A 346 18.17 -5.38 -5.11
CA HIS A 346 17.96 -5.22 -3.66
C HIS A 346 18.58 -3.97 -3.04
N ARG A 347 19.46 -3.25 -3.76
CA ARG A 347 20.13 -2.04 -3.26
C ARG A 347 20.45 -1.08 -4.42
N ASN A 348 19.41 -0.49 -4.97
CA ASN A 348 19.47 0.54 -6.00
C ASN A 348 18.97 1.90 -5.46
N CYS A 349 18.96 2.93 -6.31
CA CYS A 349 18.44 4.27 -5.99
C CYS A 349 17.03 4.24 -5.38
N SER A 350 16.12 3.51 -6.01
CA SER A 350 14.70 3.40 -5.63
C SER A 350 14.49 2.70 -4.27
N SER A 351 15.25 1.64 -4.02
CA SER A 351 15.23 0.93 -2.73
C SER A 351 15.84 1.77 -1.61
N SER A 352 16.89 2.55 -1.91
CA SER A 352 17.53 3.47 -0.97
C SER A 352 16.57 4.57 -0.54
N VAL A 353 15.91 5.21 -1.51
CA VAL A 353 14.88 6.23 -1.28
C VAL A 353 13.70 5.66 -0.51
N SER A 354 13.21 4.48 -0.89
CA SER A 354 12.05 3.86 -0.21
C SER A 354 12.36 3.48 1.23
N ALA A 355 13.58 2.99 1.52
CA ALA A 355 14.04 2.70 2.87
C ALA A 355 14.21 3.96 3.72
N ALA A 356 14.82 5.01 3.15
CA ALA A 356 14.96 6.32 3.81
C ALA A 356 13.60 6.94 4.13
N LEU A 357 12.65 6.83 3.18
CA LEU A 357 11.29 7.31 3.37
C LEU A 357 10.57 6.54 4.48
N GLU A 358 10.74 5.21 4.56
CA GLU A 358 10.19 4.41 5.66
C GLU A 358 10.77 4.86 7.01
N ALA A 359 12.08 5.10 7.09
CA ALA A 359 12.72 5.59 8.32
C ALA A 359 12.22 6.98 8.73
N ALA A 360 12.10 7.91 7.78
CA ALA A 360 11.62 9.26 8.02
C ALA A 360 10.15 9.32 8.46
N LEU A 361 9.34 8.33 8.07
CA LEU A 361 7.90 8.27 8.38
C LEU A 361 7.56 7.32 9.52
N ASP A 362 8.55 6.75 10.19
CA ASP A 362 8.33 5.89 11.35
C ASP A 362 7.60 6.64 12.48
N GLY A 363 6.41 6.16 12.82
CA GLY A 363 5.52 6.66 13.87
C GLY A 363 4.73 7.91 13.49
N VAL A 364 4.76 8.35 12.22
CA VAL A 364 4.13 9.61 11.76
C VAL A 364 2.64 9.70 12.14
N VAL A 365 1.85 8.65 11.89
CA VAL A 365 0.40 8.64 12.19
C VAL A 365 0.14 8.58 13.69
N GLY A 366 0.97 7.83 14.43
CA GLY A 366 0.90 7.75 15.89
C GLY A 366 1.15 9.12 16.53
N ARG A 367 2.21 9.82 16.10
CA ARG A 367 2.58 11.15 16.60
C ARG A 367 1.56 12.23 16.24
N LEU A 368 1.00 12.20 15.04
CA LEU A 368 -0.05 13.13 14.60
C LEU A 368 -1.25 13.19 15.56
N HIS A 369 -1.61 12.07 16.18
CA HIS A 369 -2.77 11.98 17.09
C HIS A 369 -2.37 12.04 18.58
N GLY A 370 -1.07 12.06 18.87
CA GLY A 370 -0.50 12.22 20.21
C GLY A 370 -0.89 11.14 21.23
N PRO A 371 -0.74 11.43 22.55
CA PRO A 371 -1.01 10.48 23.63
C PRO A 371 -2.47 9.99 23.70
N ARG A 372 -3.40 10.75 23.11
CA ARG A 372 -4.84 10.45 23.04
C ARG A 372 -5.21 9.58 21.84
N ALA A 373 -4.25 9.12 21.04
CA ALA A 373 -4.49 8.24 19.92
C ALA A 373 -5.21 6.95 20.40
N GLY A 374 -6.52 6.90 20.20
CA GLY A 374 -7.40 5.78 20.53
C GLY A 374 -7.46 4.74 19.42
N TRP A 375 -8.33 3.74 19.56
CA TRP A 375 -8.61 2.73 18.52
C TRP A 375 -9.12 3.34 17.21
N ALA A 376 -9.78 4.50 17.28
CA ALA A 376 -10.24 5.22 16.09
C ALA A 376 -9.11 5.53 15.10
N VAL A 377 -7.87 5.76 15.58
CA VAL A 377 -6.71 6.03 14.72
C VAL A 377 -6.32 4.78 13.92
N LEU A 378 -6.26 3.61 14.59
CA LEU A 378 -6.00 2.34 13.92
C LEU A 378 -7.09 2.04 12.89
N TRP A 379 -8.37 2.14 13.26
CA TRP A 379 -9.47 1.89 12.33
C TRP A 379 -9.45 2.84 11.15
N ARG A 380 -9.28 4.15 11.40
CA ARG A 380 -9.14 5.15 10.33
C ARG A 380 -8.00 4.78 9.38
N LEU A 381 -6.84 4.42 9.92
CA LEU A 381 -5.68 4.02 9.13
C LEU A 381 -5.98 2.76 8.29
N LEU A 382 -6.59 1.72 8.88
CA LEU A 382 -6.99 0.50 8.18
C LEU A 382 -8.04 0.74 7.08
N PHE A 383 -8.91 1.72 7.24
CA PHE A 383 -9.91 2.09 6.22
C PHE A 383 -9.40 3.14 5.22
N THR A 384 -8.15 3.59 5.34
CA THR A 384 -7.56 4.55 4.42
C THR A 384 -7.05 3.82 3.17
N PRO A 385 -7.59 4.08 1.95
CA PRO A 385 -7.20 3.37 0.73
C PRO A 385 -5.71 3.45 0.41
N GLU A 386 -5.08 4.58 0.71
CA GLU A 386 -3.67 4.86 0.45
C GLU A 386 -2.76 3.88 1.19
N LEU A 387 -3.16 3.42 2.38
CA LEU A 387 -2.41 2.39 3.11
C LEU A 387 -2.40 1.05 2.35
N TRP A 388 -3.53 0.67 1.75
CA TRP A 388 -3.64 -0.56 0.98
C TRP A 388 -2.83 -0.47 -0.31
N VAL A 389 -2.91 0.67 -1.00
CA VAL A 389 -2.08 0.95 -2.19
C VAL A 389 -0.59 0.86 -1.84
N ALA A 390 -0.16 1.56 -0.78
CA ALA A 390 1.21 1.51 -0.29
C ALA A 390 1.65 0.08 0.07
N ALA A 391 0.77 -0.68 0.73
CA ALA A 391 1.05 -2.07 1.10
C ALA A 391 1.23 -2.99 -0.11
N GLN A 392 0.45 -2.82 -1.17
CA GLN A 392 0.55 -3.62 -2.39
C GLN A 392 1.79 -3.24 -3.21
N ILE A 393 2.06 -1.95 -3.37
CA ILE A 393 3.28 -1.47 -4.05
C ILE A 393 4.52 -2.02 -3.35
N ARG A 394 4.58 -1.88 -2.02
CA ARG A 394 5.68 -2.39 -1.20
C ARG A 394 5.82 -3.91 -1.31
N LYS A 395 4.71 -4.67 -1.29
CA LYS A 395 4.74 -6.13 -1.48
C LYS A 395 5.40 -6.46 -2.82
N ARG A 396 4.91 -5.84 -3.90
CA ARG A 396 5.41 -6.07 -5.27
C ARG A 396 6.88 -5.69 -5.41
N ALA A 397 7.28 -4.53 -4.91
CA ALA A 397 8.65 -4.04 -5.00
C ALA A 397 9.66 -4.96 -4.28
N LEU A 398 9.28 -5.48 -3.10
CA LEU A 398 10.15 -6.41 -2.36
C LEU A 398 10.26 -7.81 -3.00
N THR A 399 9.26 -8.23 -3.77
CA THR A 399 9.29 -9.52 -4.47
C THR A 399 9.94 -9.46 -5.84
N MET A 400 10.08 -8.27 -6.42
CA MET A 400 10.69 -8.03 -7.72
C MET A 400 11.93 -7.14 -7.54
N ALA A 401 11.77 -5.83 -7.72
CA ALA A 401 12.75 -4.82 -7.40
C ALA A 401 12.01 -3.49 -7.17
N TRP A 402 12.62 -2.60 -6.40
CA TRP A 402 12.17 -1.20 -6.37
C TRP A 402 12.55 -0.51 -7.68
N THR A 403 11.59 0.13 -8.33
CA THR A 403 11.80 0.93 -9.53
C THR A 403 11.35 2.38 -9.28
N PRO A 404 11.81 3.35 -10.09
CA PRO A 404 11.44 4.76 -9.91
C PRO A 404 9.92 4.97 -9.96
N GLY A 405 9.22 4.26 -10.84
CA GLY A 405 7.76 4.30 -10.93
C GLY A 405 7.05 3.77 -9.67
N LEU A 406 7.51 2.63 -9.14
CA LEU A 406 6.98 2.09 -7.88
C LEU A 406 7.27 3.01 -6.70
N THR A 407 8.46 3.60 -6.65
CA THR A 407 8.88 4.56 -5.61
C THR A 407 8.03 5.83 -5.64
N LEU A 408 7.74 6.36 -6.83
CA LEU A 408 6.85 7.52 -7.01
C LEU A 408 5.45 7.26 -6.44
N ASP A 409 4.84 6.14 -6.84
CA ASP A 409 3.48 5.80 -6.40
C ASP A 409 3.43 5.43 -4.91
N TYR A 410 4.50 4.82 -4.39
CA TYR A 410 4.67 4.59 -2.96
C TYR A 410 4.81 5.89 -2.17
N ALA A 411 5.67 6.81 -2.62
CA ALA A 411 5.87 8.11 -1.98
C ALA A 411 4.58 8.93 -1.97
N ARG A 412 3.79 8.93 -3.04
CA ARG A 412 2.47 9.58 -3.09
C ARG A 412 1.47 8.99 -2.11
N ALA A 413 1.43 7.66 -2.00
CA ALA A 413 0.57 6.98 -1.05
C ALA A 413 0.98 7.31 0.39
N LEU A 414 2.28 7.27 0.69
CA LEU A 414 2.82 7.64 2.00
C LEU A 414 2.64 9.12 2.33
N SER A 415 2.78 10.04 1.36
CA SER A 415 2.57 11.47 1.59
C SER A 415 1.14 11.78 2.02
N MET A 416 0.15 11.06 1.47
CA MET A 416 -1.26 11.21 1.88
C MET A 416 -1.53 10.70 3.31
N LEU A 417 -0.74 9.73 3.78
CA LEU A 417 -0.83 9.18 5.14
C LEU A 417 -0.09 10.06 6.16
N ALA A 418 1.06 10.61 5.76
CA ALA A 418 1.91 11.49 6.56
C ALA A 418 1.34 12.91 6.67
N ASP A 419 0.81 13.46 5.58
CA ASP A 419 0.15 14.77 5.54
C ASP A 419 -1.35 14.57 5.28
N PRO A 420 -2.11 14.03 6.26
CA PRO A 420 -3.51 13.75 6.06
C PRO A 420 -4.25 15.05 5.78
N ARG A 421 -4.74 15.19 4.56
CA ARG A 421 -5.61 16.32 4.20
C ARG A 421 -6.93 16.14 4.96
N PRO A 422 -7.52 17.21 5.51
CA PRO A 422 -8.88 17.11 6.01
C PRO A 422 -9.75 16.58 4.86
N PHE A 423 -10.54 15.53 5.13
CA PHE A 423 -11.42 14.91 4.13
C PHE A 423 -12.20 15.99 3.41
N GLY A 424 -11.83 16.26 2.15
CA GLY A 424 -12.47 17.30 1.34
C GLY A 424 -13.96 17.08 1.22
N TRP A 425 -14.41 15.82 1.25
CA TRP A 425 -15.82 15.46 1.28
C TRP A 425 -16.54 15.88 2.55
N TRP A 426 -15.90 15.88 3.73
CA TRP A 426 -16.57 16.37 4.94
C TRP A 426 -16.71 17.90 4.91
N LYS A 427 -15.67 18.64 4.50
CA LYS A 427 -15.76 20.09 4.28
C LYS A 427 -16.78 20.42 3.17
N MET A 428 -16.82 19.66 2.08
CA MET A 428 -17.80 19.80 0.99
C MET A 428 -19.23 19.42 1.42
N SER A 429 -19.42 18.34 2.16
CA SER A 429 -20.73 17.92 2.66
C SER A 429 -21.25 18.91 3.71
N GLN A 430 -20.38 19.43 4.57
CA GLN A 430 -20.74 20.53 5.47
C GLN A 430 -21.07 21.80 4.71
N ALA A 431 -20.31 22.14 3.65
CA ALA A 431 -20.61 23.28 2.79
C ALA A 431 -21.95 23.09 2.06
N ALA A 432 -22.21 21.92 1.51
CA ALA A 432 -23.46 21.56 0.85
C ALA A 432 -24.65 21.59 1.83
N LEU A 433 -24.49 21.05 3.04
CA LEU A 433 -25.51 21.10 4.10
C LEU A 433 -25.79 22.55 4.54
N ARG A 434 -24.75 23.39 4.66
CA ARG A 434 -24.89 24.82 4.95
C ARG A 434 -25.60 25.55 3.81
N GLN A 435 -25.30 25.22 2.56
CA GLN A 435 -25.95 25.79 1.39
C GLN A 435 -27.43 25.38 1.30
N ILE A 436 -27.75 24.11 1.57
CA ILE A 436 -29.13 23.61 1.67
C ILE A 436 -29.88 24.30 2.81
N ALA A 437 -29.24 24.49 3.97
CA ALA A 437 -29.83 25.21 5.09
C ALA A 437 -30.10 26.69 4.75
N ALA A 438 -29.16 27.36 4.06
CA ALA A 438 -29.31 28.74 3.60
C ALA A 438 -30.45 28.89 2.57
N LEU A 439 -30.55 27.97 1.60
CA LEU A 439 -31.63 27.95 0.61
C LEU A 439 -32.99 27.74 1.28
N ARG A 440 -33.10 26.80 2.23
CA ARG A 440 -34.32 26.58 3.01
C ARG A 440 -34.70 27.80 3.85
N ALA A 441 -33.73 28.50 4.42
CA ALA A 441 -33.98 29.74 5.15
C ALA A 441 -34.47 30.86 4.21
N GLY A 442 -33.93 30.93 2.98
CA GLY A 442 -34.39 31.83 1.93
C GLY A 442 -35.84 31.58 1.51
N TRP A 443 -36.21 30.33 1.23
CA TRP A 443 -37.59 29.97 0.88
C TRP A 443 -38.58 30.31 1.98
N ARG A 444 -38.25 30.03 3.25
CA ARG A 444 -39.10 30.41 4.39
C ARG A 444 -39.30 31.93 4.53
N ARG A 445 -38.33 32.74 4.10
CA ARG A 445 -38.49 34.21 4.08
C ARG A 445 -39.40 34.64 2.95
N GLN A 446 -39.22 34.09 1.75
CA GLN A 446 -40.07 34.35 0.59
C GLN A 446 -41.53 33.96 0.86
N ASP A 447 -41.78 32.81 1.49
CA ASP A 447 -43.12 32.37 1.87
C ASP A 447 -43.76 33.35 2.87
N ARG A 448 -43.02 33.83 3.87
CA ARG A 448 -43.50 34.83 4.83
C ARG A 448 -43.80 36.18 4.17
N GLU A 449 -42.97 36.61 3.24
CA GLU A 449 -43.17 37.85 2.48
C GLU A 449 -44.34 37.75 1.48
N ALA A 450 -44.60 36.57 0.92
CA ALA A 450 -45.75 36.32 0.07
C ALA A 450 -47.07 36.32 0.87
N VAL A 451 -47.08 35.70 2.06
CA VAL A 451 -48.22 35.75 2.99
C VAL A 451 -48.49 37.19 3.44
N ALA A 452 -47.46 37.93 3.86
CA ALA A 452 -47.60 39.32 4.31
C ALA A 452 -48.13 40.25 3.19
N ARG A 453 -47.67 40.06 1.94
CA ARG A 453 -48.19 40.79 0.79
C ARG A 453 -49.66 40.48 0.53
N ASN A 454 -50.07 39.22 0.56
CA ASN A 454 -51.47 38.84 0.36
C ASN A 454 -52.39 39.38 1.46
N THR A 455 -51.90 39.50 2.70
CA THR A 455 -52.65 40.12 3.80
C THR A 455 -52.83 41.63 3.61
N GLN A 456 -51.84 42.33 3.03
CA GLN A 456 -51.94 43.77 2.73
C GLN A 456 -52.85 44.09 1.54
N THR A 457 -52.99 43.17 0.58
CA THR A 457 -53.90 43.37 -0.57
C THR A 457 -55.38 43.10 -0.22
N GLN A 458 -55.67 42.55 0.97
CA GLN A 458 -57.02 42.22 1.45
C GLN A 458 -57.55 43.18 2.51
N SER A 459 -56.74 44.13 2.96
CA SER A 459 -57.13 45.28 3.79
C SER A 459 -57.27 46.52 2.91
#